data_AF-W4RLI7-F1
#
_entry.id   AF-W4RLI7-F1
#
_cell.length_a   1.000
_cell.length_b   1.000
_cell.length_c   1.000
_cell.angle_alpha   90.00
_cell.angle_beta   90.00
_cell.angle_gamma   90.00
#
_symmetry.space_group_name_H-M   'P 1'
#
loop_
_entity.id
_entity.type
_entity.pdbx_description
1 polymer ?
#
loop_
_entity_poly.entity_id
_entity_poly.type
_entity_poly.pdbx_seq_one_letter_code
_entity_poly.pdbx_strand_id
1 'polypeptide(L)'
;MKKKVVSLSLTASLALSGLVAATGFAAPSADSPSKKYTKSHGAPEFVAGKLTNPSEKAAKDIVLGYLKASKEKYNLDTNDSFVVTSQEADKLGGDIVRLQQVYNGVPVWGATQAARVDENGVLKVFSGTVSKGLGDKVVRTSSKKSQRDAIAVAEGDLGYKPEYEVTPTAELVVYPGEDQAVYAYHVILNFLSPEPGNYQYFVNAATGEIINKFNAIHTAGKNNPSVGGTDTVGSGVGVLGDTKSLNTLLSNGSYYLQDNTRGNGVFTYDAKNRQRTPGSLWVDADNNLNAAYDGAAVDAHYYAGLTYDYYQSTFGRNSYDDRGAALKSLSTTEEAITMHSGMVSKWCTVMEMELRSSRYQAVLML
;
A
#
# COMPACT_ATOMS: atom_id res chain seq x y z
N MET A 1 21.19 -59.16 68.43
CA MET A 1 20.96 -58.12 69.45
C MET A 1 20.23 -56.95 68.79
N LYS A 2 19.09 -56.51 69.40
CA LYS A 2 18.27 -55.29 69.15
C LYS A 2 17.74 -55.09 67.70
N LYS A 3 16.48 -55.42 67.36
CA LYS A 3 15.20 -54.64 67.51
C LYS A 3 15.32 -53.24 66.87
N LYS A 4 14.46 -52.71 65.97
CA LYS A 4 13.04 -52.92 65.60
C LYS A 4 12.79 -52.09 64.29
N VAL A 5 12.14 -52.61 63.25
CA VAL A 5 10.67 -52.55 62.92
C VAL A 5 10.22 -51.19 62.33
N VAL A 6 9.98 -51.14 61.00
CA VAL A 6 8.66 -50.92 60.30
C VAL A 6 8.48 -49.43 59.93
N SER A 7 7.93 -48.97 58.78
CA SER A 7 6.85 -49.44 57.90
C SER A 7 6.81 -48.64 56.59
N LEU A 8 6.19 -49.27 55.57
CA LEU A 8 5.28 -48.74 54.53
C LEU A 8 5.77 -47.58 53.64
N SER A 9 6.15 -47.84 52.38
CA SER A 9 5.28 -48.12 51.21
C SER A 9 4.48 -46.90 50.73
N LEU A 10 4.83 -46.37 49.55
CA LEU A 10 3.87 -46.13 48.46
C LEU A 10 4.61 -45.96 47.12
N THR A 11 4.64 -47.07 46.39
CA THR A 11 4.28 -47.27 44.97
C THR A 11 4.82 -46.40 43.83
N ALA A 12 4.95 -47.15 42.71
CA ALA A 12 4.97 -46.76 41.29
C ALA A 12 6.37 -46.40 40.76
N SER A 13 7.13 -47.34 40.19
CA SER A 13 6.91 -47.92 38.84
C SER A 13 6.75 -46.79 37.82
N LEU A 14 7.69 -46.55 36.90
CA LEU A 14 7.93 -47.41 35.75
C LEU A 14 9.38 -47.32 35.24
N ALA A 15 9.82 -48.45 34.71
CA ALA A 15 11.09 -48.70 34.08
C ALA A 15 11.28 -47.94 32.74
N LEU A 16 12.53 -47.54 32.49
CA LEU A 16 13.35 -47.86 31.31
C LEU A 16 12.56 -48.08 30.01
N SER A 17 12.77 -47.31 28.93
CA SER A 17 13.96 -47.45 28.08
C SER A 17 13.87 -46.44 26.93
N GLY A 18 14.99 -45.83 26.55
CA GLY A 18 15.09 -45.13 25.26
C GLY A 18 15.89 -43.82 25.31
N LEU A 19 17.22 -43.92 25.42
CA LEU A 19 18.09 -42.84 24.97
C LEU A 19 17.94 -42.72 23.44
N VAL A 20 17.29 -41.66 23.00
CA VAL A 20 17.67 -40.98 21.76
C VAL A 20 18.06 -39.58 22.20
N ALA A 21 19.33 -39.23 21.97
CA ALA A 21 19.84 -37.89 22.20
C ALA A 21 18.98 -36.90 21.40
N ALA A 22 18.08 -36.20 22.07
CA ALA A 22 17.50 -34.99 21.54
C ALA A 22 18.64 -33.98 21.44
N THR A 23 19.21 -33.82 20.25
CA THR A 23 19.79 -32.54 19.85
C THR A 23 18.69 -31.52 20.08
N GLY A 24 18.77 -30.81 21.20
CA GLY A 24 17.86 -29.72 21.49
C GLY A 24 18.00 -28.70 20.37
N PHE A 25 17.06 -28.72 19.43
CA PHE A 25 16.73 -27.53 18.68
C PHE A 25 16.19 -26.57 19.73
N ALA A 26 17.07 -25.72 20.25
CA ALA A 26 16.65 -24.53 20.97
C ALA A 26 15.63 -23.83 20.08
N ALA A 27 14.40 -23.69 20.59
CA ALA A 27 13.42 -22.81 19.97
C ALA A 27 14.10 -21.44 19.74
N PRO A 28 13.94 -20.80 18.56
CA PRO A 28 14.48 -19.47 18.37
C PRO A 28 13.92 -18.59 19.49
N SER A 29 14.82 -18.05 20.32
CA SER A 29 14.46 -17.10 21.35
C SER A 29 13.70 -15.95 20.69
N ALA A 30 12.54 -15.59 21.24
CA ALA A 30 11.66 -14.53 20.75
C ALA A 30 12.34 -13.13 20.67
N ASP A 31 13.59 -13.02 21.13
CA ASP A 31 14.43 -11.83 21.11
C ASP A 31 15.29 -11.67 19.84
N SER A 32 15.36 -12.67 18.94
CA SER A 32 16.18 -12.55 17.72
C SER A 32 15.42 -11.86 16.58
N PRO A 33 15.98 -10.84 15.93
CA PRO A 33 15.27 -10.12 14.88
C PRO A 33 15.08 -10.96 13.61
N SER A 34 13.84 -11.04 13.14
CA SER A 34 13.47 -11.66 11.85
C SER A 34 13.62 -10.65 10.70
N LYS A 35 14.02 -11.11 9.51
CA LYS A 35 14.28 -10.26 8.33
C LYS A 35 13.65 -10.85 7.06
N LYS A 36 12.98 -10.03 6.26
CA LYS A 36 12.56 -10.35 4.87
C LYS A 36 13.27 -9.40 3.89
N TYR A 37 13.77 -9.91 2.76
CA TYR A 37 14.55 -9.16 1.76
C TYR A 37 13.84 -9.09 0.41
N THR A 38 13.97 -7.96 -0.31
CA THR A 38 13.58 -7.84 -1.73
C THR A 38 14.77 -8.13 -2.65
N LYS A 39 14.54 -8.94 -3.70
CA LYS A 39 15.52 -9.28 -4.75
C LYS A 39 15.98 -8.06 -5.57
N SER A 40 15.21 -6.96 -5.62
CA SER A 40 15.56 -5.78 -6.43
C SER A 40 16.54 -4.83 -5.75
N HIS A 41 16.53 -4.69 -4.41
CA HIS A 41 17.30 -3.63 -3.72
C HIS A 41 18.26 -4.15 -2.63
N GLY A 42 18.29 -5.46 -2.37
CA GLY A 42 19.21 -6.10 -1.42
C GLY A 42 19.09 -5.62 0.03
N ALA A 43 18.11 -4.76 0.33
CA ALA A 43 17.79 -4.28 1.67
C ALA A 43 16.72 -5.18 2.31
N PRO A 44 16.77 -5.40 3.63
CA PRO A 44 15.62 -5.98 4.29
C PRO A 44 14.45 -4.99 4.21
N GLU A 45 13.35 -5.44 3.61
CA GLU A 45 12.09 -4.69 3.48
C GLU A 45 11.33 -4.67 4.81
N PHE A 46 11.57 -5.68 5.66
CA PHE A 46 10.95 -5.80 6.97
C PHE A 46 11.94 -6.39 7.96
N VAL A 47 12.11 -5.71 9.09
CA VAL A 47 12.89 -6.17 10.24
C VAL A 47 12.03 -6.03 11.49
N ALA A 48 11.83 -7.12 12.23
CA ALA A 48 11.05 -7.11 13.46
C ALA A 48 11.75 -7.88 14.58
N GLY A 49 11.62 -7.40 15.83
CA GLY A 49 12.22 -8.02 17.02
C GLY A 49 12.56 -6.97 18.08
N LYS A 50 13.63 -7.18 18.84
CA LYS A 50 14.24 -6.13 19.67
C LYS A 50 15.39 -5.50 18.89
N LEU A 51 15.15 -4.39 18.21
CA LEU A 51 16.13 -3.78 17.28
C LEU A 51 17.06 -2.77 17.96
N THR A 52 16.63 -2.22 19.10
CA THR A 52 17.43 -1.36 19.96
C THR A 52 17.31 -1.80 21.41
N ASN A 53 18.17 -1.27 22.27
CA ASN A 53 17.94 -1.32 23.72
C ASN A 53 16.85 -0.30 24.11
N PRO A 54 16.19 -0.49 25.28
CA PRO A 54 15.28 0.51 25.85
C PRO A 54 15.94 1.88 25.97
N SER A 55 15.17 2.95 25.80
CA SER A 55 15.67 4.32 25.74
C SER A 55 14.57 5.32 26.09
N GLU A 56 14.90 6.38 26.84
CA GLU A 56 13.95 7.46 27.17
C GLU A 56 13.87 8.56 26.09
N LYS A 57 14.67 8.45 25.02
CA LYS A 57 14.65 9.40 23.90
C LYS A 57 13.31 9.37 23.16
N ALA A 58 12.99 10.46 22.47
CA ALA A 58 11.83 10.50 21.59
C ALA A 58 11.93 9.42 20.49
N ALA A 59 10.79 8.84 20.11
CA ALA A 59 10.73 7.76 19.13
C ALA A 59 11.47 8.09 17.82
N LYS A 60 11.28 9.31 17.29
CA LYS A 60 12.03 9.81 16.12
C LYS A 60 13.56 9.71 16.27
N ASP A 61 14.09 10.05 17.44
CA ASP A 61 15.53 10.07 17.68
C ASP A 61 16.10 8.65 17.84
N ILE A 62 15.28 7.73 18.37
CA ILE A 62 15.60 6.29 18.43
C ILE A 62 15.71 5.73 17.01
N VAL A 63 14.74 6.03 16.14
CA VAL A 63 14.73 5.53 14.75
C VAL A 63 15.88 6.13 13.93
N LEU A 64 16.11 7.45 14.01
CA LEU A 64 17.24 8.10 13.33
C LEU A 64 18.59 7.58 13.85
N GLY A 65 18.69 7.32 15.16
CA GLY A 65 19.86 6.67 15.77
C GLY A 65 20.11 5.26 15.23
N TYR A 66 19.06 4.45 15.08
CA TYR A 66 19.15 3.11 14.49
C TYR A 66 19.65 3.15 13.04
N LEU A 67 19.12 4.08 12.22
CA LEU A 67 19.55 4.27 10.84
C LEU A 67 21.01 4.71 10.75
N LYS A 68 21.44 5.63 11.62
CA LYS A 68 22.83 6.06 11.71
C LYS A 68 23.77 4.91 12.10
N ALA A 69 23.36 4.05 13.04
CA ALA A 69 24.13 2.86 13.41
C ALA A 69 24.12 1.77 12.33
N SER A 70 23.13 1.79 11.43
CA SER A 70 22.96 0.80 10.37
C SER A 70 23.49 1.25 9.00
N LYS A 71 24.30 2.32 8.93
CA LYS A 71 24.80 2.89 7.67
C LYS A 71 25.45 1.85 6.75
N GLU A 72 26.37 1.04 7.28
CA GLU A 72 27.07 0.01 6.50
C GLU A 72 26.10 -1.07 5.99
N LYS A 73 25.17 -1.53 6.84
CA LYS A 73 24.16 -2.55 6.50
C LYS A 73 23.28 -2.12 5.31
N TYR A 74 22.96 -0.83 5.25
CA TYR A 74 22.13 -0.25 4.20
C TYR A 74 22.97 0.39 3.08
N ASN A 75 24.29 0.32 3.14
CA ASN A 75 25.20 1.00 2.20
C ASN A 75 24.80 2.47 1.99
N LEU A 76 24.60 3.19 3.09
CA LEU A 76 24.25 4.61 3.12
C LEU A 76 25.53 5.45 3.18
N ASP A 77 25.62 6.46 2.34
CA ASP A 77 26.76 7.36 2.32
C ASP A 77 26.56 8.59 3.24
N THR A 78 27.34 9.65 3.03
CA THR A 78 27.24 10.91 3.76
C THR A 78 26.13 11.83 3.25
N ASN A 79 25.70 11.64 2.01
CA ASN A 79 24.66 12.40 1.33
C ASN A 79 23.27 11.79 1.59
N ASP A 80 23.22 10.50 1.92
CA ASP A 80 22.05 9.79 2.43
C ASP A 80 21.65 10.27 3.83
N SER A 81 20.39 10.65 3.96
CA SER A 81 19.75 10.93 5.25
C SER A 81 18.26 10.61 5.19
N PHE A 82 17.56 10.80 6.32
CA PHE A 82 16.14 10.51 6.44
C PHE A 82 15.44 11.68 7.12
N VAL A 83 14.30 12.08 6.56
CA VAL A 83 13.41 13.10 7.12
C VAL A 83 12.20 12.40 7.70
N VAL A 84 11.85 12.71 8.94
CA VAL A 84 10.62 12.22 9.57
C VAL A 84 9.45 12.99 8.97
N THR A 85 8.52 12.27 8.34
CA THR A 85 7.33 12.84 7.70
C THR A 85 6.12 12.85 8.63
N SER A 86 6.01 11.86 9.51
CA SER A 86 5.00 11.85 10.57
C SER A 86 5.43 11.02 11.78
N GLN A 87 4.82 11.32 12.92
CA GLN A 87 4.89 10.50 14.13
C GLN A 87 3.51 10.49 14.78
N GLU A 88 3.00 9.30 15.08
CA GLU A 88 1.68 9.09 15.67
C GLU A 88 1.73 8.08 16.81
N ALA A 89 0.90 8.27 17.83
CA ALA A 89 0.74 7.29 18.89
C ALA A 89 0.17 5.97 18.34
N ASP A 90 0.75 4.85 18.76
CA ASP A 90 0.22 3.53 18.44
C ASP A 90 -0.92 3.16 19.41
N LYS A 91 -2.00 2.59 18.86
CA LYS A 91 -3.13 2.08 19.63
C LYS A 91 -2.74 0.96 20.60
N LEU A 92 -1.64 0.26 20.30
CA LEU A 92 -1.06 -0.79 21.14
C LEU A 92 0.00 -0.26 22.14
N GLY A 93 0.15 1.06 22.26
CA GLY A 93 1.16 1.71 23.10
C GLY A 93 2.48 1.97 22.35
N GLY A 94 3.11 3.12 22.64
CA GLY A 94 4.29 3.63 21.93
C GLY A 94 3.95 4.52 20.73
N ASP A 95 4.82 4.53 19.72
CA ASP A 95 4.75 5.41 18.55
C ASP A 95 5.02 4.68 17.23
N ILE A 96 4.37 5.15 16.16
CA ILE A 96 4.70 4.86 14.77
C ILE A 96 5.36 6.10 14.15
N VAL A 97 6.56 5.93 13.60
CA VAL A 97 7.33 6.99 12.94
C VAL A 97 7.44 6.66 11.45
N ARG A 98 7.08 7.61 10.58
CA ARG A 98 7.25 7.49 9.11
C ARG A 98 8.38 8.39 8.64
N LEU A 99 9.18 7.87 7.71
CA LEU A 99 10.39 8.51 7.20
C LEU A 99 10.45 8.47 5.68
N GLN A 100 11.06 9.50 5.10
CA GLN A 100 11.42 9.62 3.70
C GLN A 100 12.95 9.66 3.59
N GLN A 101 13.54 8.75 2.81
CA GLN A 101 14.97 8.84 2.48
C GLN A 101 15.20 10.05 1.58
N VAL A 102 16.27 10.80 1.85
CA VAL A 102 16.71 11.91 1.01
C VAL A 102 18.19 11.75 0.68
N TYR A 103 18.57 12.15 -0.53
CA TYR A 103 19.95 12.14 -1.02
C TYR A 103 20.35 13.56 -1.42
N ASN A 104 21.36 14.14 -0.76
CA ASN A 104 21.70 15.57 -0.88
C ASN A 104 20.49 16.50 -0.65
N GLY A 105 19.64 16.14 0.32
CA GLY A 105 18.41 16.87 0.65
C GLY A 105 17.26 16.70 -0.35
N VAL A 106 17.42 15.91 -1.41
CA VAL A 106 16.39 15.62 -2.40
C VAL A 106 15.70 14.30 -2.08
N PRO A 107 14.36 14.23 -2.02
CA PRO A 107 13.63 12.98 -1.75
C PRO A 107 13.97 11.88 -2.75
N VAL A 108 14.20 10.67 -2.24
CA VAL A 108 14.40 9.48 -3.07
C VAL A 108 13.04 8.83 -3.34
N TRP A 109 12.64 8.80 -4.60
CA TRP A 109 11.34 8.30 -5.01
C TRP A 109 11.13 6.85 -4.57
N GLY A 110 10.01 6.59 -3.87
CA GLY A 110 9.64 5.26 -3.41
C GLY A 110 10.46 4.69 -2.25
N ALA A 111 11.38 5.48 -1.67
CA ALA A 111 12.22 5.05 -0.55
C ALA A 111 11.72 5.59 0.79
N THR A 112 10.58 5.07 1.24
CA THR A 112 9.94 5.42 2.52
C THR A 112 10.05 4.27 3.53
N GLN A 113 9.96 4.61 4.81
CA GLN A 113 10.02 3.65 5.91
C GLN A 113 8.98 3.97 6.97
N ALA A 114 8.49 2.92 7.63
CA ALA A 114 7.67 2.99 8.83
C ALA A 114 8.38 2.22 9.94
N ALA A 115 8.42 2.81 11.12
CA ALA A 115 9.08 2.27 12.29
C ALA A 115 8.13 2.28 13.48
N ARG A 116 8.13 1.21 14.28
CA ARG A 116 7.35 1.13 15.52
C ARG A 116 8.29 1.11 16.72
N VAL A 117 8.12 2.08 17.60
CA VAL A 117 8.80 2.14 18.91
C VAL A 117 7.76 1.82 19.98
N ASP A 118 8.04 0.89 20.89
CA ASP A 118 7.12 0.57 21.98
C ASP A 118 7.21 1.57 23.15
N GLU A 119 6.33 1.40 24.14
CA GLU A 119 6.26 2.24 25.35
C GLU A 119 7.54 2.26 26.20
N ASN A 120 8.43 1.27 26.02
CA ASN A 120 9.72 1.20 26.71
C ASN A 120 10.85 1.86 25.90
N GLY A 121 10.51 2.51 24.78
CA GLY A 121 11.48 3.12 23.87
C GLY A 121 12.34 2.10 23.14
N VAL A 122 11.80 0.90 22.88
CA VAL A 122 12.46 -0.13 22.07
C VAL A 122 11.93 -0.05 20.65
N LEU A 123 12.83 0.06 19.66
CA LEU A 123 12.46 -0.11 18.26
C LEU A 123 12.12 -1.58 18.00
N LYS A 124 10.84 -1.85 17.68
CA LYS A 124 10.32 -3.20 17.47
C LYS A 124 10.22 -3.60 16.01
N VAL A 125 9.88 -2.65 15.15
CA VAL A 125 9.68 -2.89 13.72
C VAL A 125 10.35 -1.76 12.95
N PHE A 126 11.03 -2.12 11.87
CA PHE A 126 11.50 -1.21 10.84
C PHE A 126 11.18 -1.81 9.47
N SER A 127 10.28 -1.17 8.73
CA SER A 127 9.70 -1.67 7.49
C SER A 127 9.75 -0.62 6.40
N GLY A 128 9.88 -1.04 5.14
CA GLY A 128 9.88 -0.17 3.98
C GLY A 128 11.13 -0.34 3.12
N THR A 129 11.34 0.60 2.20
CA THR A 129 12.37 0.49 1.16
C THR A 129 13.49 1.48 1.41
N VAL A 130 14.74 1.00 1.49
CA VAL A 130 15.93 1.85 1.51
C VAL A 130 16.67 1.67 0.18
N SER A 131 16.90 2.77 -0.53
CA SER A 131 17.73 2.80 -1.73
C SER A 131 19.20 2.79 -1.32
N LYS A 132 19.92 1.73 -1.69
CA LYS A 132 21.31 1.50 -1.29
C LYS A 132 22.31 2.03 -2.32
N GLY A 133 23.48 2.46 -1.84
CA GLY A 133 24.63 2.78 -2.69
C GLY A 133 24.37 3.94 -3.64
N LEU A 134 23.55 4.91 -3.24
CA LEU A 134 23.23 6.06 -4.09
C LEU A 134 24.48 6.89 -4.43
N GLY A 135 25.46 6.94 -3.54
CA GLY A 135 26.77 7.59 -3.78
C GLY A 135 27.46 7.21 -5.08
N ASP A 136 27.42 5.93 -5.42
CA ASP A 136 28.06 5.39 -6.62
C ASP A 136 27.11 5.37 -7.82
N LYS A 137 25.79 5.35 -7.57
CA LYS A 137 24.76 5.19 -8.59
C LYS A 137 24.20 6.49 -9.14
N VAL A 138 24.21 7.57 -8.36
CA VAL A 138 23.58 8.83 -8.75
C VAL A 138 24.42 9.52 -9.82
N VAL A 139 23.85 9.63 -11.02
CA VAL A 139 24.47 10.34 -12.14
C VAL A 139 24.55 11.82 -11.81
N ARG A 140 25.78 12.34 -11.72
CA ARG A 140 26.03 13.76 -11.47
C ARG A 140 25.53 14.59 -12.65
N THR A 141 24.81 15.67 -12.36
CA THR A 141 24.41 16.66 -13.35
C THR A 141 24.74 18.07 -12.86
N SER A 142 25.33 18.89 -13.73
CA SER A 142 25.65 20.29 -13.47
C SER A 142 24.54 21.25 -13.90
N SER A 143 23.63 20.81 -14.78
CA SER A 143 22.52 21.61 -15.29
C SER A 143 21.21 20.85 -15.13
N LYS A 144 20.22 21.49 -14.52
CA LYS A 144 18.86 20.98 -14.42
C LYS A 144 17.93 21.86 -15.25
N LYS A 145 17.02 21.24 -15.99
CA LYS A 145 15.85 21.90 -16.60
C LYS A 145 14.98 22.50 -15.50
N SER A 146 14.09 23.43 -15.86
CA SER A 146 13.17 23.98 -14.87
C SER A 146 12.00 23.03 -14.59
N GLN A 147 11.35 23.20 -13.43
CA GLN A 147 10.07 22.53 -13.12
C GLN A 147 9.02 22.79 -14.21
N ARG A 148 8.98 24.02 -14.74
CA ARG A 148 8.06 24.41 -15.81
C ARG A 148 8.32 23.63 -17.10
N ASP A 149 9.58 23.41 -17.45
CA ASP A 149 9.93 22.62 -18.63
C ASP A 149 9.48 21.16 -18.46
N ALA A 150 9.64 20.59 -17.27
CA ALA A 150 9.20 19.23 -16.98
C ALA A 150 7.67 19.08 -17.06
N ILE A 151 6.92 20.08 -16.54
CA ILE A 151 5.46 20.12 -16.69
C ILE A 151 5.10 20.18 -18.18
N ALA A 152 5.72 21.07 -18.96
CA ALA A 152 5.45 21.19 -20.39
C ALA A 152 5.75 19.90 -21.18
N VAL A 153 6.80 19.16 -20.79
CA VAL A 153 7.11 17.83 -21.36
C VAL A 153 5.99 16.83 -21.06
N ALA A 154 5.52 16.78 -19.80
CA ALA A 154 4.44 15.88 -19.40
C ALA A 154 3.09 16.23 -20.05
N GLU A 155 2.75 17.52 -20.12
CA GLU A 155 1.55 18.01 -20.82
C GLU A 155 1.61 17.71 -22.32
N GLY A 156 2.79 17.85 -22.94
CA GLY A 156 3.00 17.52 -24.34
C GLY A 156 2.80 16.04 -24.65
N ASP A 157 3.24 15.15 -23.75
CA ASP A 157 3.08 13.69 -23.91
C ASP A 157 1.62 13.23 -23.78
N LEU A 158 0.76 13.93 -23.03
CA LEU A 158 -0.67 13.62 -22.97
C LEU A 158 -1.35 13.69 -24.35
N GLY A 159 -0.86 14.55 -25.25
CA GLY A 159 -1.42 14.72 -26.59
C GLY A 159 -2.75 15.49 -26.65
N TYR A 160 -3.27 15.97 -25.51
CA TYR A 160 -4.42 16.86 -25.40
C TYR A 160 -4.27 17.76 -24.18
N LYS A 161 -5.06 18.83 -24.12
CA LYS A 161 -5.09 19.77 -22.99
C LYS A 161 -6.30 19.49 -22.09
N PRO A 162 -6.13 18.81 -20.95
CA PRO A 162 -7.22 18.60 -20.02
C PRO A 162 -7.54 19.86 -19.20
N GLU A 163 -8.69 19.82 -18.54
CA GLU A 163 -9.01 20.75 -17.45
C GLU A 163 -8.50 20.14 -16.14
N TYR A 164 -7.51 20.79 -15.53
CA TYR A 164 -6.87 20.28 -14.31
C TYR A 164 -7.71 20.60 -13.08
N GLU A 165 -8.00 19.57 -12.28
CA GLU A 165 -8.64 19.73 -10.97
C GLU A 165 -7.68 20.38 -9.96
N VAL A 166 -6.39 20.09 -10.12
CA VAL A 166 -5.30 20.64 -9.31
C VAL A 166 -4.21 21.13 -10.24
N THR A 167 -3.73 22.36 -10.01
CA THR A 167 -2.61 22.93 -10.76
C THR A 167 -1.44 21.94 -10.81
N PRO A 168 -0.93 21.59 -12.01
CA PRO A 168 0.22 20.69 -12.15
C PRO A 168 1.40 21.12 -11.29
N THR A 169 1.99 20.17 -10.57
CA THR A 169 3.19 20.36 -9.76
C THR A 169 4.33 19.49 -10.28
N ALA A 170 5.56 19.93 -10.03
CA ALA A 170 6.77 19.17 -10.36
C ALA A 170 7.74 19.20 -9.19
N GLU A 171 7.93 18.06 -8.53
CA GLU A 171 8.87 17.93 -7.42
C GLU A 171 10.19 17.31 -7.90
N LEU A 172 11.33 17.87 -7.48
CA LEU A 172 12.61 17.25 -7.79
C LEU A 172 12.81 16.03 -6.86
N VAL A 173 13.04 14.87 -7.46
CA VAL A 173 13.31 13.60 -6.76
C VAL A 173 14.59 12.95 -7.29
N VAL A 174 15.17 12.07 -6.49
CA VAL A 174 16.13 11.06 -6.98
C VAL A 174 15.33 9.83 -7.35
N TYR A 175 15.34 9.48 -8.63
CA TYR A 175 14.68 8.30 -9.16
C TYR A 175 15.67 7.13 -9.22
N PRO A 176 15.52 6.09 -8.37
CA PRO A 176 16.38 4.92 -8.41
C PRO A 176 15.98 3.99 -9.58
N GLY A 177 16.89 3.80 -10.55
CA GLY A 177 16.84 2.70 -11.50
C GLY A 177 17.56 1.46 -10.96
N GLU A 178 17.59 0.38 -11.75
CA GLU A 178 18.25 -0.88 -11.35
C GLU A 178 19.76 -0.66 -11.13
N ASP A 179 20.44 -0.07 -12.11
CA ASP A 179 21.89 0.14 -12.09
C ASP A 179 22.30 1.57 -11.72
N GLN A 180 21.51 2.56 -12.13
CA GLN A 180 21.81 3.98 -11.93
C GLN A 180 20.61 4.73 -11.34
N ALA A 181 20.89 5.79 -10.59
CA ALA A 181 19.90 6.72 -10.11
C ALA A 181 20.08 8.08 -10.79
N VAL A 182 18.98 8.77 -11.07
CA VAL A 182 19.00 10.08 -11.73
C VAL A 182 18.16 11.09 -10.96
N TYR A 183 18.52 12.37 -11.05
CA TYR A 183 17.60 13.42 -10.65
C TYR A 183 16.49 13.54 -11.69
N ALA A 184 15.23 13.50 -11.25
CA ALA A 184 14.06 13.61 -12.08
C ALA A 184 13.03 14.55 -11.46
N TYR A 185 12.19 15.16 -12.29
CA TYR A 185 10.98 15.84 -11.85
C TYR A 185 9.83 14.84 -11.83
N HIS A 186 9.26 14.63 -10.65
CA HIS A 186 8.01 13.92 -10.47
C HIS A 186 6.86 14.90 -10.72
N VAL A 187 6.17 14.72 -11.85
CA VAL A 187 5.08 15.59 -12.29
C VAL A 187 3.75 14.86 -12.14
N ILE A 188 2.79 15.52 -11.50
CA ILE A 188 1.44 14.98 -11.30
C ILE A 188 0.46 15.78 -12.15
N LEU A 189 -0.23 15.09 -13.06
CA LEU A 189 -1.29 15.66 -13.88
C LEU A 189 -2.63 15.01 -13.47
N ASN A 190 -3.49 15.79 -12.81
CA ASN A 190 -4.79 15.33 -12.30
C ASN A 190 -5.94 16.11 -12.95
N PHE A 191 -6.85 15.41 -13.62
CA PHE A 191 -7.96 15.99 -14.38
C PHE A 191 -9.13 15.02 -14.51
N LEU A 192 -10.36 15.55 -14.69
CA LEU A 192 -11.57 14.75 -14.95
C LEU A 192 -12.01 14.76 -16.43
N SER A 193 -11.59 15.77 -17.20
CA SER A 193 -11.99 15.98 -18.59
C SER A 193 -10.77 16.00 -19.52
N PRO A 194 -10.82 15.39 -20.73
CA PRO A 194 -11.97 14.73 -21.38
C PRO A 194 -12.28 13.32 -20.85
N GLU A 195 -11.30 12.65 -20.24
CA GLU A 195 -11.47 11.42 -19.46
C GLU A 195 -10.63 11.56 -18.19
N PRO A 196 -11.07 11.00 -17.04
CA PRO A 196 -10.30 11.08 -15.81
C PRO A 196 -8.86 10.55 -15.95
N GLY A 197 -7.89 11.32 -15.45
CA GLY A 197 -6.47 10.96 -15.44
C GLY A 197 -5.78 11.41 -14.17
N ASN A 198 -4.97 10.53 -13.59
CA ASN A 198 -4.00 10.85 -12.54
C ASN A 198 -2.63 10.34 -12.99
N TYR A 199 -2.03 11.07 -13.92
CA TYR A 199 -0.77 10.65 -14.51
C TYR A 199 0.42 11.09 -13.65
N GLN A 200 1.29 10.13 -13.38
CA GLN A 200 2.53 10.28 -12.64
C GLN A 200 3.68 10.18 -13.65
N TYR A 201 4.34 11.30 -13.94
CA TYR A 201 5.48 11.37 -14.85
C TYR A 201 6.78 11.54 -14.08
N PHE A 202 7.84 10.91 -14.59
CA PHE A 202 9.21 11.11 -14.14
C PHE A 202 10.01 11.62 -15.32
N VAL A 203 10.37 12.89 -15.28
CA VAL A 203 11.11 13.57 -16.34
C VAL A 203 12.55 13.76 -15.88
N ASN A 204 13.54 13.22 -16.59
CA ASN A 204 14.95 13.38 -16.27
C ASN A 204 15.30 14.87 -16.16
N ALA A 205 15.81 15.29 -15.01
CA ALA A 205 16.05 16.69 -14.72
C ALA A 205 17.17 17.29 -15.58
N ALA A 206 18.08 16.49 -16.13
CA ALA A 206 19.16 16.96 -16.99
C ALA A 206 18.73 17.01 -18.46
N THR A 207 18.15 15.92 -18.97
CA THR A 207 17.86 15.76 -20.41
C THR A 207 16.46 16.26 -20.79
N GLY A 208 15.50 16.22 -19.86
CA GLY A 208 14.09 16.46 -20.15
C GLY A 208 13.36 15.24 -20.72
N GLU A 209 14.00 14.08 -20.77
CA GLU A 209 13.38 12.85 -21.27
C GLU A 209 12.43 12.24 -20.23
N ILE A 210 11.30 11.71 -20.67
CA ILE A 210 10.40 10.94 -19.81
C ILE A 210 11.03 9.57 -19.55
N ILE A 211 11.49 9.34 -18.32
CA ILE A 211 12.13 8.08 -17.91
C ILE A 211 11.12 7.07 -17.37
N ASN A 212 9.97 7.54 -16.88
CA ASN A 212 8.84 6.69 -16.53
C ASN A 212 7.55 7.50 -16.57
N LYS A 213 6.43 6.83 -16.87
CA LYS A 213 5.08 7.39 -16.72
C LYS A 213 4.09 6.28 -16.42
N PHE A 214 3.10 6.57 -15.59
CA PHE A 214 1.96 5.68 -15.37
C PHE A 214 0.71 6.47 -14.98
N ASN A 215 -0.47 5.91 -15.24
CA ASN A 215 -1.72 6.44 -14.72
C ASN A 215 -2.00 5.75 -13.37
N ALA A 216 -2.14 6.54 -12.30
CA ALA A 216 -2.48 6.07 -10.96
C ALA A 216 -3.98 5.76 -10.81
N ILE A 217 -4.81 6.04 -11.83
CA ILE A 217 -6.21 5.59 -11.85
C ILE A 217 -6.28 4.12 -12.29
N HIS A 218 -6.84 3.28 -11.44
CA HIS A 218 -7.24 1.91 -11.79
C HIS A 218 -8.69 1.93 -12.27
N THR A 219 -8.92 1.64 -13.56
CA THR A 219 -10.28 1.54 -14.14
C THR A 219 -10.60 0.10 -14.51
N ALA A 220 -11.86 -0.29 -14.32
CA ALA A 220 -12.41 -1.41 -15.09
C ALA A 220 -12.59 -0.94 -16.55
N GLY A 221 -12.09 -1.70 -17.53
CA GLY A 221 -11.87 -1.23 -18.90
C GLY A 221 -13.11 -0.70 -19.64
N LYS A 222 -12.88 -0.01 -20.78
CA LYS A 222 -13.92 0.73 -21.54
C LYS A 222 -15.11 -0.13 -22.00
N ASN A 223 -14.89 -1.40 -22.34
CA ASN A 223 -15.89 -2.32 -22.92
C ASN A 223 -16.47 -3.29 -21.89
N ASN A 224 -17.03 -2.75 -20.83
CA ASN A 224 -17.52 -3.55 -19.73
C ASN A 224 -19.04 -3.73 -19.83
N PRO A 225 -19.54 -4.97 -19.97
CA PRO A 225 -20.94 -5.23 -20.25
C PRO A 225 -21.79 -4.93 -19.01
N SER A 226 -22.81 -4.08 -19.19
CA SER A 226 -23.99 -4.05 -18.32
C SER A 226 -24.90 -5.20 -18.71
N VAL A 227 -25.62 -5.77 -17.74
CA VAL A 227 -26.67 -6.75 -17.97
C VAL A 227 -28.04 -6.09 -17.80
N GLY A 228 -29.02 -6.54 -18.59
CA GLY A 228 -30.42 -6.19 -18.38
C GLY A 228 -31.04 -7.11 -17.33
N GLY A 229 -31.95 -6.60 -16.50
CA GLY A 229 -32.53 -7.35 -15.39
C GLY A 229 -33.46 -6.51 -14.54
N THR A 230 -33.70 -6.95 -13.31
CA THR A 230 -34.52 -6.26 -12.31
C THR A 230 -33.65 -5.78 -11.17
N ASP A 231 -33.75 -4.51 -10.79
CA ASP A 231 -33.04 -3.97 -9.62
C ASP A 231 -33.50 -4.68 -8.35
N THR A 232 -32.54 -5.05 -7.51
CA THR A 232 -32.72 -5.73 -6.22
C THR A 232 -31.83 -5.10 -5.16
N VAL A 233 -32.05 -5.48 -3.91
CA VAL A 233 -31.15 -5.12 -2.80
C VAL A 233 -30.62 -6.40 -2.18
N GLY A 234 -29.31 -6.57 -2.24
CA GLY A 234 -28.57 -7.66 -1.61
C GLY A 234 -27.89 -7.24 -0.30
N SER A 235 -27.24 -8.20 0.35
CA SER A 235 -26.37 -7.94 1.49
C SER A 235 -24.97 -8.46 1.21
N GLY A 236 -23.96 -7.84 1.81
CA GLY A 236 -22.59 -8.34 1.75
C GLY A 236 -21.78 -7.96 2.98
N VAL A 237 -20.67 -8.66 3.20
CA VAL A 237 -19.73 -8.41 4.30
C VAL A 237 -18.46 -7.80 3.73
N GLY A 238 -18.12 -6.59 4.17
CA GLY A 238 -16.94 -5.85 3.72
C GLY A 238 -15.61 -6.44 4.21
N VAL A 239 -14.49 -5.87 3.76
CA VAL A 239 -13.14 -6.35 4.14
C VAL A 239 -12.91 -6.29 5.64
N LEU A 240 -13.53 -5.34 6.33
CA LEU A 240 -13.43 -5.17 7.79
C LEU A 240 -14.47 -5.97 8.59
N GLY A 241 -15.26 -6.82 7.92
CA GLY A 241 -16.27 -7.66 8.55
C GLY A 241 -17.60 -6.95 8.83
N ASP A 242 -17.81 -5.75 8.29
CA ASP A 242 -19.05 -4.98 8.44
C ASP A 242 -20.08 -5.33 7.36
N THR A 243 -21.33 -5.54 7.77
CA THR A 243 -22.42 -5.89 6.86
C THR A 243 -22.99 -4.64 6.19
N LYS A 244 -23.15 -4.69 4.86
CA LYS A 244 -23.62 -3.60 4.00
C LYS A 244 -24.85 -4.04 3.20
N SER A 245 -25.72 -3.08 2.93
CA SER A 245 -26.81 -3.21 1.96
C SER A 245 -26.30 -2.77 0.59
N LEU A 246 -26.52 -3.58 -0.44
CA LEU A 246 -26.00 -3.35 -1.79
C LEU A 246 -27.15 -3.27 -2.77
N ASN A 247 -27.18 -2.23 -3.60
CA ASN A 247 -28.03 -2.25 -4.78
C ASN A 247 -27.43 -3.24 -5.79
N THR A 248 -28.21 -4.20 -6.25
CA THR A 248 -27.78 -5.25 -7.17
C THR A 248 -28.78 -5.39 -8.31
N LEU A 249 -28.43 -6.14 -9.33
CA LEU A 249 -29.34 -6.47 -10.43
C LEU A 249 -29.53 -7.98 -10.54
N LEU A 250 -30.77 -8.46 -10.46
CA LEU A 250 -31.12 -9.84 -10.79
C LEU A 250 -31.29 -10.00 -12.30
N SER A 251 -30.47 -10.87 -12.90
CA SER A 251 -30.58 -11.25 -14.31
C SER A 251 -30.32 -12.75 -14.47
N ASN A 252 -31.21 -13.45 -15.18
CA ASN A 252 -31.10 -14.89 -15.47
C ASN A 252 -30.83 -15.77 -14.24
N GLY A 253 -31.39 -15.42 -13.07
CA GLY A 253 -31.22 -16.19 -11.83
C GLY A 253 -29.88 -15.96 -11.12
N SER A 254 -29.14 -14.92 -11.49
CA SER A 254 -27.93 -14.49 -10.79
C SER A 254 -27.98 -13.00 -10.46
N TYR A 255 -27.28 -12.62 -9.40
CA TYR A 255 -27.27 -11.25 -8.88
C TYR A 255 -25.95 -10.59 -9.24
N TYR A 256 -26.02 -9.43 -9.87
CA TYR A 256 -24.85 -8.70 -10.34
C TYR A 256 -24.62 -7.46 -9.48
N LEU A 257 -23.34 -7.13 -9.22
CA LEU A 257 -22.97 -5.84 -8.62
C LEU A 257 -23.08 -4.72 -9.67
N GLN A 258 -24.32 -4.45 -10.05
CA GLN A 258 -24.76 -3.38 -10.92
C GLN A 258 -25.90 -2.65 -10.20
N ASP A 259 -25.70 -1.35 -9.98
CA ASP A 259 -26.67 -0.46 -9.36
C ASP A 259 -27.11 0.57 -10.38
N ASN A 260 -28.37 0.51 -10.82
CA ASN A 260 -28.93 1.45 -11.78
C ASN A 260 -29.63 2.65 -11.13
N THR A 261 -29.57 2.78 -9.80
CA THR A 261 -30.26 3.87 -9.07
C THR A 261 -29.47 5.18 -9.10
N ARG A 262 -28.22 5.16 -9.60
CA ARG A 262 -27.27 6.29 -9.59
C ARG A 262 -26.69 6.53 -10.98
N GLY A 263 -26.98 7.69 -11.57
CA GLY A 263 -26.48 8.08 -12.90
C GLY A 263 -26.73 7.01 -13.97
N ASN A 264 -25.73 6.77 -14.82
CA ASN A 264 -25.72 5.66 -15.78
C ASN A 264 -25.24 4.33 -15.17
N GLY A 265 -25.19 4.25 -13.84
CA GLY A 265 -24.97 3.04 -13.06
C GLY A 265 -23.63 2.98 -12.32
N VAL A 266 -23.61 2.22 -11.22
CA VAL A 266 -22.38 1.80 -10.51
C VAL A 266 -22.16 0.31 -10.77
N PHE A 267 -20.95 -0.06 -11.17
CA PHE A 267 -20.62 -1.40 -11.60
C PHE A 267 -19.33 -1.87 -10.95
N THR A 268 -19.33 -3.09 -10.39
CA THR A 268 -18.12 -3.70 -9.84
C THR A 268 -17.77 -4.95 -10.63
N TYR A 269 -16.54 -5.01 -11.13
CA TYR A 269 -16.03 -6.09 -11.96
C TYR A 269 -15.00 -6.92 -11.21
N ASP A 270 -15.04 -8.23 -11.40
CA ASP A 270 -14.03 -9.18 -10.94
C ASP A 270 -12.87 -9.27 -11.95
N ALA A 271 -11.65 -8.97 -11.49
CA ALA A 271 -10.43 -9.18 -12.27
C ALA A 271 -9.99 -10.65 -12.32
N LYS A 272 -10.59 -11.54 -11.51
CA LYS A 272 -10.25 -12.97 -11.38
C LYS A 272 -8.78 -13.21 -11.10
N ASN A 273 -8.14 -12.31 -10.34
CA ASN A 273 -6.71 -12.33 -10.06
C ASN A 273 -5.84 -12.36 -11.33
N ARG A 274 -6.27 -11.66 -12.39
CA ARG A 274 -5.54 -11.52 -13.66
C ARG A 274 -5.26 -10.05 -13.96
N GLN A 275 -4.12 -9.80 -14.62
CA GLN A 275 -3.73 -8.49 -15.17
C GLN A 275 -4.57 -8.04 -16.39
N ARG A 276 -5.66 -8.74 -16.72
CA ARG A 276 -6.41 -8.53 -17.98
C ARG A 276 -7.70 -7.74 -17.72
N THR A 277 -7.68 -6.46 -18.09
CA THR A 277 -8.89 -5.65 -18.23
C THR A 277 -9.70 -6.12 -19.46
N PRO A 278 -11.04 -6.12 -19.40
CA PRO A 278 -11.85 -5.29 -18.50
C PRO A 278 -12.45 -6.01 -17.27
N GLY A 279 -12.08 -7.27 -17.00
CA GLY A 279 -12.69 -8.09 -15.95
C GLY A 279 -14.05 -8.66 -16.38
N SER A 280 -14.76 -9.34 -15.47
CA SER A 280 -16.17 -9.74 -15.67
C SER A 280 -17.04 -9.10 -14.61
N LEU A 281 -18.26 -8.64 -14.95
CA LEU A 281 -19.18 -8.07 -13.95
C LEU A 281 -19.36 -9.06 -12.79
N TRP A 282 -19.22 -8.58 -11.56
CA TRP A 282 -19.27 -9.44 -10.39
C TRP A 282 -20.65 -10.07 -10.29
N VAL A 283 -20.68 -11.39 -10.10
CA VAL A 283 -21.90 -12.18 -10.10
C VAL A 283 -21.93 -13.06 -8.86
N ASP A 284 -23.09 -13.10 -8.24
CA ASP A 284 -23.39 -13.89 -7.06
C ASP A 284 -24.66 -14.72 -7.28
N ALA A 285 -24.77 -15.85 -6.58
CA ALA A 285 -25.83 -16.82 -6.78
C ALA A 285 -27.09 -16.57 -5.94
N ASP A 286 -26.96 -15.96 -4.76
CA ASP A 286 -28.04 -15.89 -3.76
C ASP A 286 -28.31 -14.49 -3.20
N ASN A 287 -27.60 -13.48 -3.70
CA ASN A 287 -27.65 -12.06 -3.31
C ASN A 287 -27.11 -11.80 -1.88
N ASN A 288 -26.28 -12.72 -1.37
CA ASN A 288 -25.67 -12.64 -0.04
C ASN A 288 -24.14 -12.83 -0.13
N LEU A 289 -23.46 -11.73 -0.43
CA LEU A 289 -22.01 -11.64 -0.69
C LEU A 289 -21.19 -11.68 0.61
N ASN A 290 -21.11 -12.84 1.25
CA ASN A 290 -20.45 -13.02 2.55
C ASN A 290 -19.20 -13.90 2.51
N ALA A 291 -18.74 -14.32 1.33
CA ALA A 291 -17.50 -15.07 1.21
C ALA A 291 -16.30 -14.14 1.40
N ALA A 292 -15.16 -14.68 1.87
CA ALA A 292 -13.92 -13.91 2.01
C ALA A 292 -13.45 -13.29 0.68
N TYR A 293 -13.82 -13.90 -0.46
CA TYR A 293 -13.54 -13.38 -1.79
C TYR A 293 -14.35 -12.12 -2.12
N ASP A 294 -15.53 -11.94 -1.50
CA ASP A 294 -16.48 -10.88 -1.84
C ASP A 294 -16.16 -9.54 -1.20
N GLY A 295 -15.44 -9.53 -0.07
CA GLY A 295 -15.32 -8.33 0.77
C GLY A 295 -14.80 -7.10 0.04
N ALA A 296 -13.80 -7.26 -0.83
CA ALA A 296 -13.27 -6.16 -1.63
C ALA A 296 -14.29 -5.64 -2.66
N ALA A 297 -15.09 -6.52 -3.24
CA ALA A 297 -16.13 -6.15 -4.21
C ALA A 297 -17.32 -5.48 -3.53
N VAL A 298 -17.73 -5.98 -2.36
CA VAL A 298 -18.76 -5.38 -1.49
C VAL A 298 -18.38 -3.94 -1.15
N ASP A 299 -17.15 -3.72 -0.69
CA ASP A 299 -16.66 -2.39 -0.32
C ASP A 299 -16.58 -1.46 -1.53
N ALA A 300 -15.97 -1.94 -2.62
CA ALA A 300 -15.82 -1.15 -3.84
C ALA A 300 -17.18 -0.72 -4.42
N HIS A 301 -18.18 -1.59 -4.37
CA HIS A 301 -19.53 -1.29 -4.85
C HIS A 301 -20.24 -0.28 -3.95
N TYR A 302 -20.25 -0.56 -2.64
CA TYR A 302 -20.93 0.27 -1.65
C TYR A 302 -20.36 1.69 -1.59
N TYR A 303 -19.03 1.81 -1.50
CA TYR A 303 -18.38 3.12 -1.38
C TYR A 303 -18.42 3.93 -2.67
N ALA A 304 -18.46 3.31 -3.85
CA ALA A 304 -18.73 4.01 -5.10
C ALA A 304 -20.13 4.66 -5.09
N GLY A 305 -21.14 3.95 -4.59
CA GLY A 305 -22.48 4.49 -4.39
C GLY A 305 -22.51 5.67 -3.40
N LEU A 306 -21.87 5.54 -2.24
CA LEU A 306 -21.77 6.64 -1.27
C LEU A 306 -21.01 7.86 -1.81
N THR A 307 -19.99 7.64 -2.63
CA THR A 307 -19.23 8.72 -3.26
C THR A 307 -20.10 9.49 -4.24
N TYR A 308 -20.87 8.79 -5.07
CA TYR A 308 -21.87 9.42 -5.94
C TYR A 308 -22.85 10.27 -5.14
N ASP A 309 -23.44 9.70 -4.08
CA ASP A 309 -24.43 10.39 -3.25
C ASP A 309 -23.84 11.62 -2.56
N TYR A 310 -22.60 11.53 -2.09
CA TYR A 310 -21.88 12.65 -1.48
C TYR A 310 -21.71 13.80 -2.47
N TYR A 311 -21.23 13.54 -3.68
CA TYR A 311 -21.02 14.59 -4.68
C TYR A 311 -22.33 15.19 -5.18
N GLN A 312 -23.36 14.36 -5.39
CA GLN A 312 -24.67 14.82 -5.80
C GLN A 312 -25.35 15.68 -4.73
N SER A 313 -25.27 15.28 -3.46
CA SER A 313 -25.92 16.00 -2.35
C SER A 313 -25.15 17.24 -1.90
N THR A 314 -23.81 17.21 -1.95
CA THR A 314 -22.96 18.29 -1.45
C THR A 314 -22.71 19.37 -2.50
N PHE A 315 -22.47 18.96 -3.75
CA PHE A 315 -22.06 19.86 -4.82
C PHE A 315 -23.08 19.95 -5.97
N GLY A 316 -24.18 19.20 -5.90
CA GLY A 316 -25.15 19.11 -7.01
C GLY A 316 -24.61 18.36 -8.22
N ARG A 317 -23.44 17.73 -8.12
CA ARG A 317 -22.69 17.16 -9.24
C ARG A 317 -23.20 15.76 -9.60
N ASN A 318 -23.60 15.56 -10.86
CA ASN A 318 -24.12 14.28 -11.35
C ASN A 318 -22.97 13.38 -11.85
N SER A 319 -22.41 12.55 -10.96
CA SER A 319 -21.19 11.74 -11.19
C SER A 319 -19.91 12.57 -11.37
N TYR A 320 -18.81 11.99 -11.87
CA TYR A 320 -17.53 12.68 -12.05
C TYR A 320 -17.52 13.65 -13.23
N ASP A 321 -18.39 13.44 -14.24
CA ASP A 321 -18.44 14.25 -15.46
C ASP A 321 -19.62 15.22 -15.52
N ASP A 322 -20.35 15.36 -14.41
CA ASP A 322 -21.59 16.14 -14.27
C ASP A 322 -22.73 15.76 -15.24
N ARG A 323 -22.63 14.59 -15.89
CA ARG A 323 -23.63 14.07 -16.85
C ARG A 323 -24.03 12.63 -16.53
N GLY A 324 -23.78 12.19 -15.31
CA GLY A 324 -24.17 10.88 -14.81
C GLY A 324 -23.30 9.75 -15.35
N ALA A 325 -22.03 9.98 -15.68
CA ALA A 325 -21.15 8.91 -16.11
C ALA A 325 -21.17 7.70 -15.17
N ALA A 326 -21.08 6.50 -15.75
CA ALA A 326 -21.07 5.26 -14.99
C ALA A 326 -19.80 5.14 -14.13
N LEU A 327 -19.96 4.73 -12.87
CA LEU A 327 -18.85 4.42 -11.97
C LEU A 327 -18.48 2.94 -12.11
N LYS A 328 -17.20 2.65 -12.29
CA LYS A 328 -16.74 1.29 -12.66
C LYS A 328 -15.54 0.85 -11.82
N SER A 329 -15.79 0.04 -10.81
CA SER A 329 -14.77 -0.50 -9.91
C SER A 329 -14.25 -1.86 -10.38
N LEU A 330 -12.99 -2.16 -10.13
CA LEU A 330 -12.40 -3.49 -10.36
C LEU A 330 -11.93 -4.05 -9.01
N SER A 331 -12.38 -5.25 -8.65
CA SER A 331 -11.92 -5.96 -7.45
C SER A 331 -10.93 -7.08 -7.83
N THR A 332 -9.88 -7.20 -7.03
CA THR A 332 -8.87 -8.26 -7.05
C THR A 332 -8.69 -8.78 -5.64
N THR A 333 -8.62 -10.09 -5.45
CA THR A 333 -8.33 -10.71 -4.15
C THR A 333 -7.06 -11.54 -4.29
N GLU A 334 -5.91 -10.89 -4.12
CA GLU A 334 -4.65 -11.61 -3.96
C GLU A 334 -4.09 -11.33 -2.56
N GLU A 335 -4.40 -12.22 -1.62
CA GLU A 335 -3.39 -12.64 -0.65
C GLU A 335 -2.84 -14.01 -1.09
N ALA A 336 -1.55 -14.00 -1.46
CA ALA A 336 -0.64 -15.12 -1.69
C ALA A 336 -0.84 -16.00 -2.95
N ILE A 337 -0.01 -15.77 -4.00
CA ILE A 337 0.99 -16.73 -4.50
C ILE A 337 2.00 -16.00 -5.42
N THR A 338 3.23 -15.83 -4.92
CA THR A 338 4.48 -15.61 -5.67
C THR A 338 4.52 -14.45 -6.68
N MET A 339 4.36 -13.22 -6.21
CA MET A 339 4.70 -12.04 -7.01
C MET A 339 6.21 -11.82 -7.12
N HIS A 340 6.71 -11.65 -8.34
CA HIS A 340 8.08 -11.26 -8.61
C HIS A 340 8.45 -9.95 -7.90
N SER A 341 9.65 -9.94 -7.34
CA SER A 341 10.15 -9.09 -6.26
C SER A 341 10.42 -7.61 -6.61
N GLY A 342 9.56 -6.93 -7.37
CA GLY A 342 9.80 -5.55 -7.81
C GLY A 342 8.73 -4.51 -7.43
N MET A 343 7.48 -4.92 -7.16
CA MET A 343 6.35 -3.96 -7.12
C MET A 343 5.58 -3.91 -5.80
N VAL A 344 5.77 -4.85 -4.87
CA VAL A 344 4.91 -5.00 -3.68
C VAL A 344 5.19 -3.94 -2.60
N SER A 345 6.41 -3.41 -2.48
CA SER A 345 6.71 -2.42 -1.42
C SER A 345 6.09 -1.03 -1.66
N LYS A 346 5.63 -0.75 -2.88
CA LYS A 346 5.11 0.57 -3.29
C LYS A 346 3.61 0.75 -3.07
N TRP A 347 2.84 -0.33 -2.93
CA TRP A 347 1.37 -0.26 -2.93
C TRP A 347 0.73 -0.23 -1.54
N CYS A 348 1.39 -0.80 -0.52
CA CYS A 348 0.83 -0.82 0.83
C CYS A 348 0.94 0.55 1.56
N THR A 349 1.79 1.47 1.08
CA THR A 349 1.99 2.80 1.70
C THR A 349 1.00 3.85 1.19
N VAL A 350 0.48 3.70 -0.03
CA VAL A 350 -0.44 4.69 -0.64
C VAL A 350 -1.85 4.56 -0.04
N MET A 351 -2.32 3.33 0.23
CA MET A 351 -3.66 3.10 0.79
C MET A 351 -3.79 3.51 2.27
N GLU A 352 -2.68 3.62 3.00
CA GLU A 352 -2.68 4.01 4.42
C GLU A 352 -2.53 5.53 4.64
N MET A 353 -2.09 6.28 3.62
CA MET A 353 -2.05 7.75 3.66
C MET A 353 -3.46 8.38 3.48
N GLU A 354 -4.41 7.63 2.93
CA GLU A 354 -5.77 8.13 2.64
C GLU A 354 -6.72 8.15 3.85
N LEU A 355 -6.31 7.59 5.01
CA LEU A 355 -7.21 7.42 6.16
C LEU A 355 -6.94 8.33 7.39
N ARG A 356 -5.96 9.25 7.36
CA ARG A 356 -5.62 10.08 8.55
C ARG A 356 -5.23 11.55 8.31
N SER A 357 -5.82 12.24 7.33
CA SER A 357 -5.79 13.71 7.27
C SER A 357 -7.21 14.27 7.20
N SER A 358 -7.76 14.60 8.38
CA SER A 358 -8.92 15.49 8.44
C SER A 358 -8.43 16.90 8.11
N ARG A 359 -8.80 17.34 6.90
CA ARG A 359 -8.81 18.69 6.29
C ARG A 359 -8.16 18.61 4.91
N TYR A 360 -9.02 18.54 3.90
CA TYR A 360 -8.73 18.53 2.46
C TYR A 360 -7.85 17.36 2.00
N GLN A 361 -8.48 16.29 1.51
CA GLN A 361 -8.18 15.73 0.18
C GLN A 361 -9.14 14.57 -0.11
N ALA A 362 -9.63 14.57 -1.35
CA ALA A 362 -10.63 13.66 -1.87
C ALA A 362 -10.05 12.25 -1.99
N VAL A 363 -10.74 11.27 -1.41
CA VAL A 363 -10.77 9.91 -1.95
C VAL A 363 -11.25 10.05 -3.38
N LEU A 364 -10.33 10.07 -4.35
CA LEU A 364 -10.69 10.11 -5.76
C LEU A 364 -10.79 8.67 -6.26
N MET A 365 -11.86 8.00 -5.79
CA MET A 365 -12.51 6.98 -6.60
C MET A 365 -13.20 7.70 -7.76
N LEU A 366 -12.73 7.42 -8.97
CA LEU A 366 -13.37 7.58 -10.29
C LEU A 366 -14.33 8.77 -10.48
#